data_AF-A0A7V3PMX9-F1
#
_entry.id   AF-A0A7V3PMX9-F1
#
_cell.length_a   1.000
_cell.length_b   1.000
_cell.length_c   1.000
_cell.angle_alpha   90.00
_cell.angle_beta   90.00
_cell.angle_gamma   90.00
#
_symmetry.space_group_name_H-M   'P 1'
#
loop_
_entity.id
_entity.type
_entity.pdbx_description
1 polymer ?
#
loop_
_entity_poly.entity_id
_entity_poly.type
_entity_poly.pdbx_seq_one_letter_code
_entity_poly.pdbx_strand_id
1 'polypeptide(L)'
;FDVLMNLSGLDLADGEKKKLEDGTFEIVGGHLATVYNLYSMKHNHKLTLKVLLPRDNPVVPSVERVWRAADWHEREAYDLFGIIFEGHHNLKRILLPEDWEGHPLRKDYKVQEYYQGMKVPY
;
A
#
# COMPACT_ATOMS: atom_id res chain seq x y z
N PHE A 1 8.39 -1.98 21.92
CA PHE A 1 7.03 -2.45 21.61
C PHE A 1 7.11 -3.93 21.28
N ASP A 2 6.23 -4.74 21.85
CA ASP A 2 6.36 -6.20 21.83
C ASP A 2 5.73 -6.81 20.57
N VAL A 3 4.67 -6.18 20.03
CA VAL A 3 3.89 -6.72 18.92
C VAL A 3 3.56 -5.62 17.90
N LEU A 4 3.70 -5.96 16.62
CA LEU A 4 3.09 -5.23 15.51
C LEU A 4 1.66 -5.75 15.34
N MET A 5 0.67 -4.87 15.54
CA MET A 5 -0.75 -5.21 15.44
C MET A 5 -1.23 -5.17 13.99
N ASN A 6 -0.86 -4.13 13.25
CA ASN A 6 -1.07 -4.06 11.81
C ASN A 6 -0.01 -3.17 11.15
N LEU A 7 0.13 -3.35 9.84
CA LEU A 7 0.71 -2.37 8.94
C LEU A 7 -0.27 -2.17 7.79
N SER A 8 -0.51 -0.91 7.41
CA SER A 8 -1.38 -0.57 6.29
C SER A 8 -0.80 0.56 5.45
N GLY A 9 -0.97 0.47 4.13
CA GLY A 9 -0.71 1.56 3.21
C GLY A 9 -1.87 2.56 3.17
N LEU A 10 -1.57 3.81 2.83
CA LEU A 10 -2.55 4.88 2.67
C LEU A 10 -2.08 5.83 1.55
N ASP A 11 -2.99 6.17 0.63
CA ASP A 11 -2.78 7.23 -0.35
C ASP A 11 -3.34 8.55 0.21
N LEU A 12 -2.45 9.51 0.52
CA LEU A 12 -2.86 10.80 1.08
C LEU A 12 -3.51 11.72 0.04
N ALA A 13 -3.35 11.46 -1.26
CA ALA A 13 -3.91 12.27 -2.35
C ALA A 13 -3.62 13.76 -2.26
N ASP A 14 -2.51 14.12 -1.61
CA ASP A 14 -2.09 15.50 -1.42
C ASP A 14 -1.53 16.12 -2.72
N GLY A 15 -1.42 15.32 -3.78
CA GLY A 15 -0.96 15.75 -5.10
C GLY A 15 -2.04 16.46 -5.91
N GLU A 16 -1.61 17.18 -6.94
CA GLU A 16 -2.51 17.84 -7.87
C GLU A 16 -3.19 16.81 -8.77
N LYS A 17 -4.52 16.84 -8.82
CA LYS A 17 -5.31 16.03 -9.75
C LYS A 17 -5.31 16.68 -11.12
N LYS A 18 -4.50 16.17 -12.05
CA LYS A 18 -4.62 16.49 -13.47
C LYS A 18 -5.65 15.58 -14.12
N LYS A 19 -6.64 16.17 -14.77
CA LYS A 19 -7.58 15.46 -15.61
C LYS A 19 -6.98 15.32 -17.01
N LEU A 20 -6.77 14.08 -17.45
CA LEU A 20 -6.32 13.77 -18.80
C LEU A 20 -7.52 13.79 -19.77
N GLU A 21 -7.24 13.90 -21.07
CA GLU A 21 -8.24 14.03 -22.14
C GLU A 21 -9.20 12.82 -22.21
N ASP A 22 -8.75 11.64 -21.77
CA ASP A 22 -9.53 10.38 -21.75
C ASP A 22 -10.49 10.25 -20.56
N GLY A 23 -10.66 11.34 -19.78
CA GLY A 23 -11.49 11.34 -18.56
C GLY A 23 -10.83 10.69 -17.35
N THR A 24 -9.56 10.28 -17.46
CA THR A 24 -8.74 9.76 -16.38
C THR A 24 -8.18 10.89 -15.51
N PHE A 25 -7.96 10.60 -14.23
CA PHE A 25 -7.34 11.53 -13.29
C PHE A 25 -5.97 10.99 -12.94
N GLU A 26 -4.93 11.72 -13.31
CA GLU A 26 -3.57 11.46 -12.86
C GLU A 26 -3.28 12.37 -11.66
N ILE A 27 -2.79 11.78 -10.57
CA ILE A 27 -2.35 12.55 -9.41
C ILE A 27 -0.85 12.79 -9.57
N VAL A 28 -0.49 14.02 -9.95
CA VAL A 28 0.91 14.43 -10.12
C VAL A 28 1.42 14.99 -8.80
N GLY A 29 2.45 14.34 -8.25
CA GLY A 29 2.93 14.59 -6.90
C GLY A 29 2.05 13.95 -5.82
N GLY A 30 2.42 14.19 -4.56
CA GLY A 30 1.73 13.64 -3.39
C GLY A 30 2.53 12.56 -2.66
N HIS A 31 1.97 12.11 -1.55
CA HIS A 31 2.63 11.18 -0.63
C HIS A 31 1.78 9.94 -0.42
N LEU A 32 2.42 8.78 -0.48
CA LEU A 32 1.90 7.58 0.15
C LEU A 32 2.31 7.59 1.62
N ALA A 33 1.58 6.88 2.46
CA ALA A 33 1.95 6.70 3.85
C ALA A 33 1.81 5.25 4.25
N THR A 34 2.79 4.75 5.00
CA THR A 34 2.68 3.46 5.68
C THR A 34 2.43 3.72 7.15
N VAL A 35 1.37 3.13 7.68
CA VAL A 35 0.97 3.25 9.08
C VAL A 35 1.27 1.95 9.80
N TYR A 36 2.05 2.02 10.88
CA TYR A 36 2.40 0.90 11.73
C TYR A 36 1.72 1.06 13.08
N ASN A 37 0.89 0.10 13.45
CA ASN A 37 0.23 0.08 14.75
C ASN A 37 0.98 -0.89 15.66
N LEU A 38 1.68 -0.34 16.65
CA LEU A 38 2.50 -1.06 17.61
C LEU A 38 1.80 -1.12 18.96
N TYR A 39 1.95 -2.26 19.64
CA TYR A 39 1.40 -2.46 20.98
C TYR A 39 2.47 -3.01 21.92
N SER A 40 2.52 -2.49 23.14
CA SER A 40 3.36 -3.02 24.21
C SER A 40 2.49 -3.67 25.27
N MET A 41 2.68 -4.98 25.45
CA MET A 41 1.95 -5.77 26.44
C MET A 41 2.37 -5.41 27.87
N LYS A 42 3.66 -5.12 28.08
CA LYS A 42 4.22 -4.81 29.42
C LYS A 42 3.67 -3.51 30.01
N HIS A 43 3.47 -2.50 29.18
CA HIS A 43 3.01 -1.18 29.62
C HIS A 43 1.58 -0.86 29.16
N ASN A 44 0.92 -1.76 28.44
CA ASN A 44 -0.40 -1.55 27.84
C ASN A 44 -0.50 -0.28 26.99
N HIS A 45 0.59 0.09 26.31
CA HIS A 45 0.67 1.29 25.48
C HIS A 45 0.48 0.97 24.00
N LYS A 46 -0.26 1.82 23.30
CA LYS A 46 -0.45 1.79 21.85
C LYS A 46 0.33 2.94 21.22
N LEU A 47 1.06 2.66 20.15
CA LEU A 47 1.76 3.66 19.36
C LEU A 47 1.43 3.47 17.89
N THR A 48 1.10 4.56 17.20
CA THR A 48 0.90 4.55 15.75
C THR A 48 2.02 5.37 15.12
N LEU A 49 2.81 4.73 14.27
CA LEU A 49 3.85 5.38 13.49
C LEU A 49 3.33 5.57 12.07
N LYS A 50 3.43 6.79 11.55
CA LYS A 50 3.08 7.11 10.17
C LYS A 50 4.33 7.55 9.44
N VAL A 51 4.72 6.80 8.42
CA VAL A 51 5.86 7.10 7.56
C VAL A 51 5.32 7.69 6.26
N LEU A 52 5.79 8.86 5.89
CA LEU A 52 5.43 9.53 4.63
C LEU A 52 6.46 9.15 3.56
N LEU A 53 5.97 8.74 2.40
CA LEU A 53 6.76 8.26 1.29
C LEU A 53 6.38 9.02 0.02
N PRO A 54 7.33 9.37 -0.85
CA PRO A 54 7.03 9.99 -2.13
C PRO A 54 6.26 8.99 -3.02
N ARG A 55 5.27 9.48 -3.76
CA ARG A 55 4.41 8.65 -4.62
C ARG A 55 5.16 8.06 -5.82
N ASP A 56 6.16 8.75 -6.35
CA ASP A 56 6.95 8.32 -7.52
C ASP A 56 7.83 7.10 -7.22
N ASN A 57 8.38 7.03 -6.01
CA ASN A 57 9.23 5.92 -5.59
C ASN A 57 9.03 5.60 -4.10
N PRO A 58 7.90 4.95 -3.74
CA PRO A 58 7.56 4.69 -2.34
C PRO A 58 8.35 3.50 -1.82
N VAL A 59 9.59 3.76 -1.38
CA VAL A 59 10.49 2.74 -0.85
C VAL A 59 10.65 2.91 0.66
N VAL A 60 10.50 1.80 1.40
CA VAL A 60 10.64 1.78 2.85
C VAL A 60 11.38 0.50 3.27
N PRO A 61 12.21 0.52 4.32
CA PRO A 61 12.83 -0.69 4.83
C PRO A 61 11.78 -1.64 5.43
N SER A 62 11.90 -2.93 5.13
CA SER A 62 11.09 -4.00 5.71
C SER A 62 11.36 -4.15 7.20
N VAL A 63 10.29 -4.37 7.97
CA VAL A 63 10.31 -4.67 9.41
C VAL A 63 10.01 -6.15 9.69
N GLU A 64 9.95 -7.00 8.65
CA GLU A 64 9.75 -8.45 8.73
C GLU A 64 10.70 -9.11 9.74
N ARG A 65 11.96 -8.69 9.76
CA ARG A 65 13.00 -9.22 10.67
C ARG A 65 12.76 -8.90 12.14
N VAL A 66 12.04 -7.81 12.43
CA VAL A 66 11.71 -7.40 13.80
C VAL A 66 10.39 -8.05 14.21
N TRP A 67 9.38 -7.97 13.36
CA TRP A 67 8.07 -8.56 13.58
C TRP A 67 7.67 -9.45 12.40
N ARG A 68 7.65 -10.77 12.61
CA ARG A 68 7.25 -11.73 11.58
C ARG A 68 5.83 -11.52 11.05
N ALA A 69 4.96 -10.88 11.83
CA ALA A 69 3.61 -10.51 11.39
C ALA A 69 3.63 -9.49 10.23
N ALA A 70 4.72 -8.73 10.06
CA ALA A 70 4.84 -7.74 9.00
C ALA A 70 4.90 -8.36 7.59
N ASP A 71 5.34 -9.62 7.45
CA ASP A 71 5.43 -10.32 6.14
C ASP A 71 4.15 -10.16 5.31
N TRP A 72 3.01 -10.52 5.89
CA TRP A 72 1.72 -10.45 5.20
C TRP A 72 1.26 -9.02 4.94
N HIS A 73 1.48 -8.12 5.90
CA HIS A 73 1.06 -6.73 5.79
C HIS A 73 1.88 -5.94 4.78
N GLU A 74 3.19 -6.19 4.70
CA GLU A 74 4.07 -5.58 3.70
C GLU A 74 3.69 -6.05 2.29
N ARG A 75 3.37 -7.33 2.13
CA ARG A 75 2.86 -7.88 0.87
C ARG A 75 1.51 -7.28 0.48
N GLU A 76 0.60 -7.09 1.43
CA GLU A 76 -0.68 -6.40 1.20
C GLU A 76 -0.46 -4.96 0.74
N ALA A 77 0.39 -4.20 1.43
CA ALA A 77 0.67 -2.81 1.09
C ALA A 77 1.39 -2.68 -0.27
N TYR A 78 2.25 -3.64 -0.62
CA TYR A 78 2.86 -3.73 -1.94
C TYR A 78 1.81 -4.02 -3.02
N ASP A 79 0.91 -4.97 -2.79
CA ASP A 79 -0.09 -5.38 -3.77
C ASP A 79 -1.13 -4.27 -4.03
N LEU A 80 -1.63 -3.64 -2.96
CA LEU A 80 -2.74 -2.68 -3.05
C LEU A 80 -2.31 -1.24 -3.32
N PHE A 81 -1.13 -0.83 -2.85
CA PHE A 81 -0.62 0.54 -2.98
C PHE A 81 0.69 0.63 -3.78
N GLY A 82 1.38 -0.48 -4.04
CA GLY A 82 2.66 -0.46 -4.75
C GLY A 82 3.82 0.09 -3.93
N ILE A 83 3.77 -0.02 -2.60
CA ILE A 83 4.87 0.39 -1.72
C ILE A 83 5.92 -0.72 -1.68
N ILE A 84 7.17 -0.39 -1.98
CA ILE A 84 8.27 -1.35 -2.05
C ILE A 84 8.95 -1.44 -0.68
N PHE A 85 9.02 -2.66 -0.14
CA PHE A 85 9.67 -2.96 1.12
C PHE A 85 11.07 -3.56 0.88
N GLU A 86 12.13 -2.77 1.12
CA GLU A 86 13.52 -3.20 0.93
C GLU A 86 13.94 -4.19 2.03
N GLY A 87 14.50 -5.33 1.62
CA GLY A 87 15.03 -6.34 2.54
C GLY A 87 14.04 -7.43 2.96
N HIS A 88 12.81 -7.41 2.42
CA HIS A 88 11.82 -8.47 2.59
C HIS A 88 12.22 -9.73 1.81
N HIS A 89 12.07 -10.91 2.42
CA HIS A 89 12.49 -12.18 1.82
C HIS A 89 11.70 -12.58 0.56
N ASN A 90 10.41 -12.25 0.47
CA ASN A 90 9.55 -12.66 -0.64
C ASN A 90 8.40 -11.67 -0.89
N LEU A 91 8.74 -10.50 -1.44
CA LEU A 91 7.75 -9.49 -1.80
C LEU A 91 7.02 -9.91 -3.08
N LYS A 92 5.90 -10.62 -2.90
CA LYS A 92 4.99 -11.04 -3.98
C LYS A 92 3.56 -10.65 -3.65
N ARG A 93 2.77 -10.44 -4.70
CA ARG A 93 1.33 -10.22 -4.62
C ARG A 93 0.63 -11.34 -3.84
N ILE A 94 -0.46 -10.98 -3.16
CA ILE A 94 -1.23 -11.93 -2.32
C ILE A 94 -2.73 -11.87 -2.55
N LEU A 95 -3.30 -10.68 -2.81
CA LEU A 95 -4.75 -10.51 -2.95
C LEU A 95 -5.13 -10.47 -4.42
N LEU A 96 -4.33 -9.79 -5.23
CA LEU A 96 -4.55 -9.67 -6.66
C LEU A 96 -3.97 -10.85 -7.43
N PRO A 97 -4.65 -11.25 -8.53
CA PRO A 97 -4.08 -12.16 -9.52
C PRO A 97 -2.73 -11.67 -10.06
N GLU A 98 -1.87 -12.61 -10.46
CA GLU A 98 -0.53 -12.29 -10.98
C GLU A 98 -0.60 -11.40 -12.24
N ASP A 99 -1.63 -11.59 -13.06
CA ASP A 99 -1.87 -10.83 -14.30
C ASP A 99 -2.49 -9.43 -14.07
N TRP A 100 -2.73 -9.01 -12.83
CA TRP A 100 -3.42 -7.74 -12.56
C TRP A 100 -2.52 -6.54 -12.85
N GLU A 101 -2.97 -5.57 -13.64
CA GLU A 101 -2.18 -4.37 -13.93
C GLU A 101 -2.67 -3.19 -13.09
N GLY A 102 -1.79 -2.69 -12.22
CA GLY A 102 -2.04 -1.54 -11.35
C GLY A 102 -2.36 -1.89 -9.89
N HIS A 103 -2.74 -0.85 -9.13
CA HIS A 103 -2.90 -0.90 -7.67
C HIS A 103 -4.26 -0.31 -7.27
N PRO A 104 -5.26 -1.13 -6.91
CA PRO A 104 -6.66 -0.73 -6.79
C PRO A 104 -6.95 0.28 -5.68
N LEU A 105 -6.13 0.34 -4.63
CA LEU A 105 -6.32 1.30 -3.54
C LEU A 105 -5.64 2.65 -3.78
N ARG A 106 -4.93 2.82 -4.92
CA ARG A 106 -4.48 4.15 -5.31
C ARG A 106 -5.65 4.95 -5.88
N LYS A 107 -5.71 6.23 -5.55
CA LYS A 107 -6.89 7.07 -5.87
C LYS A 107 -7.00 7.48 -7.34
N ASP A 108 -5.96 7.24 -8.12
CA ASP A 108 -5.86 7.35 -9.58
C ASP A 108 -6.22 6.04 -10.30
N TYR A 109 -6.50 4.96 -9.57
CA TYR A 109 -6.76 3.67 -10.19
C TYR A 109 -8.06 3.68 -10.99
N LYS A 110 -7.96 3.35 -12.28
CA LYS A 110 -9.10 3.12 -13.16
C LYS A 110 -9.53 1.67 -13.01
N VAL A 111 -10.75 1.46 -12.48
CA VAL A 111 -11.35 0.12 -12.46
C VAL A 111 -11.45 -0.39 -13.90
N GLN A 112 -10.86 -1.55 -14.17
CA GLN A 112 -10.97 -2.19 -15.48
C GLN A 112 -12.43 -2.57 -15.73
N GLU A 113 -12.97 -2.15 -16.88
CA GLU A 113 -14.36 -2.46 -17.26
C GLU A 113 -14.55 -3.97 -17.55
N TYR A 114 -13.47 -4.65 -17.93
CA TYR A 114 -13.45 -6.06 -18.27
C TYR A 114 -12.25 -6.74 -17.61
N TYR A 115 -12.49 -7.87 -16.95
CA TYR A 115 -11.45 -8.76 -16.42
C TYR A 115 -11.68 -10.17 -16.94
N GLN A 116 -10.69 -10.76 -17.61
CA GLN A 116 -10.76 -12.10 -18.23
C GLN A 116 -12.04 -12.33 -19.09
N GLY A 117 -12.44 -11.30 -19.86
CA GLY A 117 -13.61 -11.37 -20.75
C GLY A 117 -14.97 -11.23 -20.04
N MET A 118 -14.99 -11.08 -18.71
CA MET A 118 -16.20 -10.77 -17.95
C MET A 118 -16.28 -9.27 -17.65
N LYS A 119 -17.45 -8.66 -17.88
CA LYS A 119 -17.71 -7.27 -17.48
C LYS A 119 -17.78 -7.21 -15.96
N VAL A 120 -16.99 -6.33 -15.34
CA VAL A 120 -17.06 -6.12 -13.89
C VAL A 120 -18.38 -5.39 -13.58
N PRO A 121 -19.32 -6.01 -12.83
CA PRO A 121 -20.56 -5.35 -12.48
C PRO A 121 -20.27 -4.20 -11.52
N TYR A 122 -20.82 -3.03 -11.83
CA TYR A 122 -20.83 -1.86 -10.95
C TYR A 122 -22.04 -1.90 -10.02
#